data_AF-A0A0W8CMA2-F1
#
_entry.id   AF-A0A0W8CMA2-F1
#
_cell.length_a   1.000
_cell.length_b   1.000
_cell.length_c   1.000
_cell.angle_alpha   90.00
_cell.angle_beta   90.00
_cell.angle_gamma   90.00
#
_symmetry.space_group_name_H-M   'P 1'
#
loop_
_entity.id
_entity.type
_entity.pdbx_description
1 polymer ?
#
loop_
_entity_poly.entity_id
_entity_poly.type
_entity_poly.pdbx_seq_one_letter_code
_entity_poly.pdbx_strand_id
1 'polypeptide(L)'
;MYDPIITLNQAVLSTYSPEQKAELYKSCPTEVYETDENYEQFTVGDAMRCMYCDECVKLADSFKDNPEDDSAVTIRMREDKFIFSVETTGQLKPEEVVICALDLIREKLSSLKHQCLELSQDDQGSSAPITPFG
;
A
#
# COMPACT_ATOMS: atom_id res chain seq x y z
N MET A 1 6.20 3.57 0.49
CA MET A 1 6.06 2.13 0.17
C MET A 1 4.88 1.58 0.95
N TYR A 2 4.12 0.68 0.37
CA TYR A 2 3.04 -0.04 1.07
C TYR A 2 3.63 -1.22 1.84
N ASP A 3 2.97 -1.63 2.91
CA ASP A 3 3.30 -2.86 3.62
C ASP A 3 2.70 -4.06 2.85
N PRO A 4 3.52 -4.94 2.25
CA PRO A 4 3.05 -6.07 1.47
C PRO A 4 2.45 -7.15 2.35
N ILE A 5 1.23 -7.56 2.02
CA ILE A 5 0.56 -8.71 2.61
C ILE A 5 0.68 -9.86 1.62
N ILE A 6 1.57 -10.81 1.92
CA ILE A 6 1.79 -12.00 1.11
C ILE A 6 1.14 -13.19 1.80
N THR A 7 0.20 -13.83 1.10
CA THR A 7 -0.52 -14.99 1.61
C THR A 7 -0.16 -16.20 0.76
N LEU A 8 0.30 -17.25 1.45
CA LEU A 8 0.62 -18.54 0.86
C LEU A 8 -0.53 -19.52 1.12
N ASN A 9 -1.12 -20.06 0.06
CA ASN A 9 -2.11 -21.12 0.20
C ASN A 9 -1.39 -22.46 0.37
N GLN A 10 -1.23 -22.88 1.63
CA GLN A 10 -0.49 -24.10 1.96
C GLN A 10 -1.14 -25.38 1.42
N ALA A 11 -2.47 -25.38 1.22
CA ALA A 11 -3.14 -26.52 0.60
C ALA A 11 -2.70 -26.69 -0.86
N VAL A 12 -2.65 -25.60 -1.63
CA VAL A 12 -2.18 -25.62 -3.02
C VAL A 12 -0.67 -25.85 -3.08
N LEU A 13 0.13 -25.20 -2.23
CA LEU A 13 1.58 -25.44 -2.22
C LEU A 13 1.94 -26.89 -1.88
N SER A 14 1.12 -27.58 -1.09
CA SER A 14 1.36 -28.99 -0.76
C SER A 14 1.19 -29.93 -1.96
N THR A 15 0.49 -29.52 -3.02
CA THR A 15 0.34 -30.31 -4.24
C THR A 15 1.48 -30.09 -5.23
N TYR A 16 2.30 -29.05 -5.04
CA TYR A 16 3.41 -28.73 -5.92
C TYR A 16 4.55 -29.74 -5.78
N SER A 17 5.17 -30.08 -6.91
CA SER A 17 6.40 -30.87 -6.91
C SER A 17 7.57 -30.06 -6.32
N PRO A 18 8.64 -30.73 -5.85
CA PRO A 18 9.84 -30.04 -5.38
C PRO A 18 10.43 -29.09 -6.42
N GLU A 19 10.37 -29.45 -7.71
CA GLU A 19 10.84 -28.61 -8.82
C GLU A 19 9.99 -27.35 -8.96
N GLN A 20 8.66 -27.46 -8.89
CA GLN A 20 7.76 -26.29 -8.96
C GLN A 20 7.98 -25.33 -7.79
N LYS A 21 8.21 -25.86 -6.58
CA LYS A 21 8.53 -25.04 -5.41
C LYS A 21 9.90 -24.37 -5.54
N ALA A 22 10.88 -25.06 -6.11
CA ALA A 22 12.19 -24.48 -6.39
C ALA A 22 12.13 -23.37 -7.44
N GLU A 23 11.30 -23.53 -8.48
CA GLU A 23 11.04 -22.48 -9.47
C GLU A 23 10.35 -21.28 -8.83
N LEU A 24 9.33 -21.51 -7.98
CA LEU A 24 8.64 -20.45 -7.25
C LEU A 24 9.55 -19.70 -6.29
N TYR A 25 10.45 -20.40 -5.59
CA TYR A 25 11.46 -19.78 -4.75
C TYR A 25 12.37 -18.84 -5.58
N LYS A 26 12.88 -19.35 -6.71
CA LYS A 26 13.81 -18.62 -7.59
C LYS A 26 13.15 -17.50 -8.39
N SER A 27 11.84 -17.50 -8.53
CA SER A 27 11.12 -16.45 -9.27
C SER A 27 11.11 -15.11 -8.54
N CYS A 28 11.44 -15.09 -7.23
CA CYS A 28 11.49 -13.86 -6.45
C CYS A 28 12.90 -13.25 -6.48
N PRO A 29 13.12 -12.09 -7.15
CA PRO A 29 14.46 -11.51 -7.30
C PRO A 29 15.05 -10.94 -6.00
N THR A 30 14.21 -10.70 -4.98
CA THR A 30 14.62 -10.13 -3.68
C THR A 30 14.54 -11.13 -2.53
N GLU A 31 14.32 -12.42 -2.84
CA GLU A 31 14.37 -13.51 -1.87
C GLU A 31 13.41 -13.29 -0.68
N VAL A 32 12.14 -12.95 -0.99
CA VAL A 32 11.09 -12.72 0.02
C VAL A 32 10.72 -13.98 0.79
N TYR A 33 10.88 -15.14 0.16
CA TYR A 33 10.51 -16.44 0.70
C TYR A 33 11.69 -17.12 1.39
N GLU A 34 11.36 -18.00 2.34
CA GLU A 34 12.30 -18.88 3.03
C GLU A 34 11.84 -20.32 2.88
N THR A 35 12.82 -21.21 2.74
CA THR A 35 12.57 -22.63 2.52
C THR A 35 13.68 -23.51 3.09
N ASP A 36 13.40 -24.78 3.31
CA ASP A 36 14.38 -25.79 3.73
C ASP A 36 15.13 -26.40 2.53
N GLU A 37 16.12 -27.26 2.80
CA GLU A 37 16.97 -27.86 1.76
C GLU A 37 16.19 -28.65 0.70
N ASN A 38 15.01 -29.16 1.08
CA ASN A 38 14.15 -29.99 0.25
C ASN A 38 12.93 -29.26 -0.34
N TYR A 39 12.78 -27.96 -0.09
CA TYR A 39 11.59 -27.18 -0.47
C TYR A 39 10.27 -27.73 0.08
N GLU A 40 10.29 -28.49 1.17
CA GLU A 40 9.07 -28.99 1.81
C GLU A 40 8.36 -27.87 2.57
N GLN A 41 9.12 -27.08 3.32
CA GLN A 41 8.63 -25.92 4.05
C GLN A 41 8.81 -24.68 3.18
N PHE A 42 7.72 -24.03 2.80
CA PHE A 42 7.74 -22.77 2.05
C PHE A 42 7.00 -21.70 2.83
N THR A 43 7.73 -20.67 3.24
CA THR A 43 7.22 -19.61 4.13
C THR A 43 7.64 -18.23 3.63
N VAL A 44 6.95 -17.20 4.12
CA VAL A 44 7.35 -15.80 3.88
C VAL A 44 8.38 -15.43 4.93
N GLY A 45 9.63 -15.19 4.52
CA GLY A 45 10.70 -14.77 5.42
C GLY A 45 10.59 -13.27 5.73
N ASP A 46 10.69 -12.44 4.69
CA ASP A 46 10.55 -10.99 4.83
C ASP A 46 9.72 -10.39 3.70
N ALA A 47 8.46 -10.11 4.01
CA ALA A 47 7.53 -9.50 3.07
C ALA A 47 8.02 -8.14 2.56
N MET A 48 8.70 -7.34 3.39
CA MET A 48 9.13 -5.97 3.04
C MET A 48 10.15 -5.92 1.89
N ARG A 49 10.80 -7.04 1.58
CA ARG A 49 11.66 -7.18 0.41
C ARG A 49 10.90 -7.27 -0.91
N CYS A 50 9.57 -7.45 -0.87
CA CYS A 50 8.75 -7.54 -2.07
C CYS A 50 8.73 -6.19 -2.81
N MET A 51 9.12 -6.22 -4.09
CA MET A 51 9.08 -5.05 -4.98
C MET A 51 7.84 -5.02 -5.89
N TYR A 52 6.85 -5.90 -5.65
CA TYR A 52 5.63 -6.03 -6.47
C TYR A 52 5.93 -6.27 -7.97
N CYS A 53 6.86 -7.18 -8.29
CA CYS A 53 7.14 -7.56 -9.67
C CYS A 53 6.11 -8.53 -10.27
N ASP A 54 5.21 -9.07 -9.44
CA ASP A 54 4.16 -10.05 -9.77
C ASP A 54 4.64 -11.41 -10.32
N GLU A 55 5.95 -11.66 -10.44
CA GLU A 55 6.47 -12.89 -11.06
C GLU A 55 6.09 -14.16 -10.29
N CYS A 56 6.17 -14.16 -8.96
CA CYS A 56 5.74 -15.30 -8.16
C CYS A 56 4.22 -15.57 -8.23
N VAL A 57 3.40 -14.53 -8.42
CA VAL A 57 1.94 -14.68 -8.57
C VAL A 57 1.63 -15.28 -9.94
N LYS A 58 2.23 -14.73 -11.01
CA LYS A 58 2.06 -15.24 -12.38
C LYS A 58 2.54 -16.68 -12.50
N LEU A 59 3.68 -17.02 -11.88
CA LEU A 59 4.20 -18.38 -11.91
C LEU A 59 3.28 -19.35 -11.15
N ALA A 60 2.82 -18.98 -9.96
CA ALA A 60 1.83 -19.76 -9.21
C ALA A 60 0.52 -19.96 -10.00
N ASP A 61 0.05 -18.93 -10.70
CA ASP A 61 -1.14 -19.01 -11.55
C ASP A 61 -0.91 -19.90 -12.79
N SER A 62 0.31 -19.97 -13.32
CA SER A 62 0.64 -20.84 -14.46
C SER A 62 0.60 -22.33 -14.13
N PHE A 63 0.68 -22.69 -12.85
CA PHE A 63 0.59 -24.07 -12.38
C PHE A 63 -0.86 -24.52 -12.09
N LYS A 64 -1.84 -23.65 -12.30
CA LYS A 64 -3.26 -24.01 -12.15
C LYS A 64 -3.73 -24.85 -13.33
N ASP A 65 -4.54 -25.85 -13.04
CA ASP A 65 -5.22 -26.64 -14.07
C ASP A 65 -6.39 -25.85 -14.67
N ASN A 66 -7.16 -25.15 -13.82
CA ASN A 66 -8.29 -24.33 -14.22
C ASN A 66 -8.15 -22.88 -13.75
N PRO A 67 -8.71 -21.91 -14.51
CA PRO A 67 -8.63 -20.48 -14.14
C PRO A 67 -9.41 -20.14 -12.85
N GLU A 68 -10.36 -20.99 -12.46
CA GLU A 68 -11.11 -20.85 -11.20
C GLU A 68 -10.37 -21.38 -9.96
N ASP A 69 -9.26 -22.09 -10.13
CA ASP A 69 -8.51 -22.66 -9.01
C ASP A 69 -7.79 -21.55 -8.21
N ASP A 70 -7.69 -21.78 -6.90
CA ASP A 70 -7.00 -20.86 -5.99
C ASP A 70 -5.50 -20.77 -6.33
N SER A 71 -4.94 -19.56 -6.25
CA SER A 71 -3.49 -19.39 -6.43
C SER A 71 -2.72 -19.83 -5.19
N ALA A 72 -1.54 -20.41 -5.39
CA ALA A 72 -0.62 -20.71 -4.30
C ALA A 72 -0.10 -19.43 -3.60
N VAL A 73 -0.03 -18.31 -4.33
CA VAL A 73 0.52 -17.04 -3.83
C VAL A 73 -0.43 -15.91 -4.17
N THR A 74 -0.74 -15.08 -3.17
CA THR A 74 -1.41 -13.80 -3.39
C THR A 74 -0.67 -12.67 -2.69
N ILE A 75 -0.57 -11.53 -3.35
CA ILE A 75 0.10 -10.34 -2.83
C ILE A 75 -0.90 -9.18 -2.84
N ARG A 76 -1.01 -8.49 -1.70
CA ARG A 76 -1.85 -7.30 -1.56
C ARG A 76 -1.06 -6.17 -0.89
N MET A 77 -1.47 -4.94 -1.16
CA MET A 77 -0.96 -3.77 -0.45
C MET A 77 -1.85 -3.51 0.77
N ARG A 78 -1.24 -3.35 1.94
CA ARG A 78 -1.96 -2.84 3.12
C ARG A 78 -2.24 -1.34 2.92
N GLU A 79 -3.51 -0.97 2.76
CA GLU A 79 -3.91 0.40 2.41
C GLU A 79 -3.89 1.37 3.60
N ASP A 80 -3.93 0.86 4.83
CA ASP A 80 -3.97 1.66 6.07
C ASP A 80 -2.59 1.90 6.71
N LYS A 81 -1.51 1.41 6.08
CA LYS A 81 -0.13 1.55 6.60
C LYS A 81 0.82 2.05 5.52
N PHE A 82 1.47 3.17 5.81
CA PHE A 82 2.40 3.83 4.91
C PHE A 82 3.80 3.83 5.51
N ILE A 83 4.78 3.38 4.73
CA ILE A 83 6.20 3.36 5.11
C ILE A 83 6.91 4.43 4.27
N PHE A 84 7.37 5.48 4.93
CA PHE A 84 8.09 6.59 4.30
C PHE A 84 9.59 6.41 4.49
N SER A 85 10.35 6.59 3.41
CA SER A 85 11.79 6.82 3.45
C SER A 85 12.03 8.28 3.10
N VAL A 86 12.75 9.01 3.97
CA VAL A 86 12.97 10.45 3.81
C VAL A 86 14.47 10.69 3.77
N GLU A 87 14.92 11.24 2.65
CA GLU A 87 16.31 11.67 2.44
C GLU A 87 16.35 13.19 2.31
N THR A 88 17.39 13.81 2.86
CA THR A 88 17.55 15.27 2.82
C THR A 88 18.86 15.64 2.13
N THR A 89 18.94 16.87 1.62
CA THR A 89 20.17 17.43 1.05
C THR A 89 21.18 17.87 2.10
N GLY A 90 20.90 17.65 3.39
CA GLY A 90 21.75 17.99 4.53
C GLY A 90 21.51 19.36 5.16
N GLN A 91 20.59 20.18 4.64
CA GLN A 91 20.25 21.49 5.25
C GLN A 91 19.37 21.35 6.50
N LEU A 92 18.48 20.37 6.51
CA LEU A 92 17.61 20.00 7.63
C LEU A 92 17.70 18.49 7.84
N LYS A 93 17.46 18.05 9.07
CA LYS A 93 17.33 16.63 9.37
C LYS A 93 16.02 16.08 8.78
N PRO A 94 15.96 14.79 8.41
CA PRO A 94 14.74 14.17 7.87
C PRO A 94 13.51 14.36 8.77
N GLU A 95 13.68 14.29 10.09
CA GLU A 95 12.57 14.44 11.04
C GLU A 95 12.02 15.87 11.03
N GLU A 96 12.88 16.88 10.91
CA GLU A 96 12.48 18.28 10.80
C GLU A 96 11.67 18.53 9.52
N VAL A 97 12.09 17.92 8.40
CA VAL A 97 11.36 18.01 7.13
C VAL A 97 9.95 17.43 7.26
N VAL A 98 9.81 16.27 7.91
CA VAL A 98 8.50 15.63 8.12
C VAL A 98 7.61 16.48 9.00
N ILE A 99 8.13 17.02 10.11
CA ILE A 99 7.37 17.90 11.01
C ILE A 99 6.89 19.15 10.28
N CYS A 100 7.79 19.83 9.55
CA CYS A 100 7.44 21.01 8.74
C CYS A 100 6.35 20.69 7.70
N ALA A 101 6.41 19.52 7.05
CA ALA A 101 5.37 19.12 6.10
C ALA A 101 4.00 18.96 6.76
N LEU A 102 3.95 18.37 7.96
CA LEU A 102 2.70 18.22 8.73
C LEU A 102 2.12 19.58 9.18
N ASP A 103 2.98 20.50 9.61
CA ASP A 103 2.56 21.84 10.00
C ASP A 103 1.98 22.61 8.80
N LEU A 104 2.60 22.53 7.62
CA LEU A 104 2.08 23.14 6.39
C LEU A 104 0.71 22.56 5.98
N ILE A 105 0.50 21.25 6.16
CA ILE A 105 -0.82 20.64 5.89
C ILE A 105 -1.87 21.20 6.87
N ARG A 106 -1.53 21.31 8.15
CA ARG A 106 -2.41 21.89 9.17
C ARG A 106 -2.79 23.34 8.84
N GLU A 107 -1.83 24.16 8.43
CA GLU A 107 -2.05 25.56 8.06
C GLU A 107 -2.97 25.69 6.84
N LYS A 108 -2.75 24.86 5.81
CA LYS A 108 -3.62 24.82 4.62
C LYS A 108 -5.06 24.47 4.96
N LEU A 109 -5.26 23.44 5.80
CA LEU A 109 -6.60 23.04 6.26
C LEU A 109 -7.26 24.13 7.12
N SER A 110 -6.48 24.81 7.96
CA SER A 110 -6.99 25.90 8.81
C SER A 110 -7.41 27.10 7.96
N SER A 111 -6.63 27.43 6.93
CA SER A 111 -6.93 28.49 5.97
C SER A 111 -8.20 28.18 5.18
N LEU A 112 -8.33 26.95 4.68
CA LEU A 112 -9.53 26.48 3.98
C LEU A 112 -10.77 26.58 4.87
N LYS A 113 -10.67 26.11 6.13
CA LYS A 113 -11.76 26.22 7.10
C LYS A 113 -12.21 27.67 7.29
N HIS A 114 -11.27 28.60 7.43
CA HIS A 114 -11.60 30.02 7.62
C HIS A 114 -12.34 30.58 6.40
N GLN A 115 -11.84 30.33 5.19
CA GLN A 115 -12.48 30.78 3.96
C GLN A 115 -13.90 30.21 3.77
N CYS A 116 -14.12 28.93 4.10
CA CYS A 116 -15.45 28.34 4.05
C CYS A 116 -16.42 29.00 5.05
N LEU A 117 -15.94 29.40 6.23
CA LEU A 117 -16.77 30.07 7.24
C LEU A 117 -17.18 31.48 6.79
N GLU A 118 -16.25 32.26 6.22
CA GLU A 118 -16.54 33.60 5.69
C GLU A 118 -17.61 33.53 4.58
N LEU A 119 -17.42 32.62 3.60
CA LEU A 119 -18.40 32.43 2.51
C LEU A 119 -19.78 31.99 3.01
N SER A 120 -19.85 31.20 4.08
CA SER A 120 -21.12 30.76 4.66
C SER A 120 -21.85 31.87 5.42
N GLN A 121 -21.13 32.90 5.88
CA GLN A 121 -21.70 34.06 6.55
C GLN A 121 -22.21 35.08 5.53
N ASP A 122 -21.52 35.23 4.40
CA ASP A 122 -21.95 36.10 3.29
C ASP A 122 -23.29 35.64 2.68
N ASP A 123 -23.55 34.33 2.64
CA ASP A 123 -24.82 33.78 2.13
C ASP A 123 -26.03 34.09 3.04
N GLN A 124 -25.81 34.24 4.36
CA GLN A 124 -26.85 34.65 5.32
C GLN A 124 -27.07 36.18 5.38
N GLY A 125 -26.20 36.97 4.76
CA GLY A 125 -26.30 38.44 4.72
C GLY A 125 -27.15 38.99 3.57
N SER A 126 -27.55 38.17 2.60
CA SER A 126 -28.36 38.59 1.44
C SER A 126 -29.86 38.37 1.66
N SER A 127 -30.40 38.80 2.81
CA SER A 127 -31.82 39.13 2.88
C SER A 127 -31.98 40.55 2.34
N ALA A 128 -32.29 40.66 1.04
CA ALA A 128 -32.64 41.94 0.43
C ALA A 128 -33.72 42.65 1.29
N PRO A 129 -33.59 43.97 1.55
CA PRO A 129 -34.65 44.70 2.22
C PRO A 129 -35.91 44.60 1.37
N ILE A 130 -36.93 43.91 1.87
CA ILE A 130 -38.28 43.95 1.30
C ILE A 130 -38.78 45.37 1.55
N THR A 131 -38.65 46.26 0.57
CA THR A 131 -39.26 47.58 0.64
C THR A 131 -40.78 47.42 0.63
N PRO A 132 -41.51 47.86 1.66
CA PRO A 132 -42.96 47.85 1.62
C PRO A 132 -43.45 49.13 0.93
N PHE A 133 -44.44 48.96 0.04
CA PHE A 133 -45.27 49.99 -0.61
C PHE A 133 -44.69 50.79 -1.79
N GLY A 134 -45.45 50.78 -2.90
CA GLY A 134 -45.45 51.79 -3.95
C GLY A 134 -45.77 51.27 -5.33
#